data_AF-A0A357HGT2-F1
#
_entry.id   AF-A0A357HGT2-F1
#
_cell.length_a   1.000
_cell.length_b   1.000
_cell.length_c   1.000
_cell.angle_alpha   90.00
_cell.angle_beta   90.00
_cell.angle_gamma   90.00
#
_symmetry.space_group_name_H-M   'P 1'
#
loop_
_entity.id
_entity.type
_entity.pdbx_description
1 polymer ?
#
loop_
_entity_poly.entity_id
_entity_poly.type
_entity_poly.pdbx_seq_one_letter_code
_entity_poly.pdbx_strand_id
1 'polypeptide(L)'
;MAQSSSKTIFLCNNCGNEYSKWHGQCPACSEWGTLSEFNPPKSRRKSNGAPAKETTELHTITHKKDQKRSSSGLSEVDRVLGGGLLTGSMILLGGQPGIGKSTLALQIVAGCGEPALYVSAEESEDQLALRAERLGIKSKDLHVSGENEILNVLEQVSVVKPSLLVIDSIQTVYNEDLDSLPGSV
;
A
#
# COMPACT_ATOMS: atom_id res chain seq x y z
N MET A 1 -30.26 33.80 6.93
CA MET A 1 -29.20 32.79 7.18
C MET A 1 -28.17 32.95 6.08
N ALA A 2 -27.00 33.51 6.38
CA ALA A 2 -25.98 33.79 5.37
C ALA A 2 -25.24 32.50 5.00
N GLN A 3 -25.32 32.10 3.73
CA GLN A 3 -24.54 30.99 3.17
C GLN A 3 -23.06 31.38 3.17
N SER A 4 -22.23 30.63 3.91
CA SER A 4 -20.78 30.78 3.84
C SER A 4 -20.28 30.21 2.51
N SER A 5 -19.93 31.07 1.54
CA SER A 5 -19.24 30.63 0.33
C SER A 5 -17.85 30.10 0.70
N SER A 6 -17.51 28.88 0.27
CA SER A 6 -16.15 28.36 0.34
C SER A 6 -15.21 29.32 -0.39
N LYS A 7 -14.24 29.89 0.32
CA LYS A 7 -13.17 30.68 -0.32
C LYS A 7 -12.30 29.72 -1.12
N THR A 8 -12.38 29.78 -2.44
CA THR A 8 -11.42 29.13 -3.34
C THR A 8 -10.05 29.75 -3.13
N ILE A 9 -9.04 28.93 -2.86
CA ILE A 9 -7.64 29.32 -2.76
C ILE A 9 -6.92 28.75 -3.98
N PHE A 10 -5.91 29.46 -4.49
CA PHE A 10 -5.10 29.04 -5.62
C PHE A 10 -3.65 28.90 -5.16
N LEU A 11 -3.03 27.75 -5.37
CA LEU A 11 -1.65 27.46 -5.00
C LEU A 11 -0.76 27.41 -6.24
N CYS A 12 0.42 28.02 -6.19
CA CYS A 12 1.42 27.85 -7.24
C CYS A 12 2.22 26.55 -7.04
N ASN A 13 2.13 25.62 -7.99
CA ASN A 13 2.87 24.35 -7.97
C ASN A 13 4.39 24.51 -8.06
N ASN A 14 4.89 25.69 -8.46
CA ASN A 14 6.32 25.96 -8.58
C ASN A 14 6.92 26.59 -7.30
N CYS A 15 6.23 27.54 -6.67
CA CYS A 15 6.77 28.29 -5.53
C CYS A 15 5.97 28.17 -4.23
N GLY A 16 4.82 27.50 -4.24
CA GLY A 16 3.98 27.27 -3.05
C GLY A 16 3.21 28.48 -2.53
N ASN A 17 3.29 29.64 -3.19
CA ASN A 17 2.49 30.81 -2.79
C ASN A 17 1.00 30.58 -3.04
N GLU A 18 0.19 31.11 -2.12
CA GLU A 18 -1.26 31.06 -2.17
C GLU A 18 -1.88 32.40 -2.59
N TYR A 19 -2.97 32.34 -3.33
CA TYR A 19 -3.71 33.50 -3.83
C TYR A 19 -5.22 33.28 -3.68
N SER A 20 -5.98 34.34 -3.45
CA SER A 20 -7.44 34.27 -3.33
C SER A 20 -8.19 34.38 -4.66
N LYS A 21 -7.47 34.54 -5.77
CA LYS A 21 -8.01 34.71 -7.14
C LYS A 21 -7.06 34.08 -8.15
N TRP A 22 -7.59 33.63 -9.28
CA TRP A 22 -6.80 33.17 -10.42
C TRP A 22 -6.11 34.35 -11.11
N HIS A 23 -4.82 34.21 -11.40
CA HIS A 23 -4.03 35.22 -12.10
C HIS A 23 -3.45 34.73 -13.43
N GLY A 24 -3.59 33.44 -13.78
CA GLY A 24 -2.99 32.81 -14.96
C GLY A 24 -1.46 32.64 -14.86
N GLN A 25 -0.76 33.72 -14.53
CA GLN A 25 0.66 33.77 -14.18
C GLN A 25 0.82 33.94 -12.68
N CYS A 26 1.78 33.24 -12.06
CA CYS A 26 2.08 33.39 -10.64
C CYS A 26 2.75 34.75 -10.36
N PRO A 27 2.17 35.63 -9.52
CA PRO A 27 2.77 36.93 -9.19
C PRO A 27 4.14 36.87 -8.51
N ALA A 28 4.43 35.80 -7.75
CA ALA A 28 5.68 35.67 -7.00
C ALA A 28 6.84 35.11 -7.81
N CYS A 29 6.59 34.16 -8.71
CA CYS A 29 7.66 33.49 -9.48
C CYS A 29 7.56 33.72 -10.99
N SER A 30 6.57 34.50 -11.46
CA SER A 30 6.34 34.86 -12.86
C SER A 30 6.08 33.68 -13.81
N GLU A 31 5.82 32.49 -13.28
CA GLU A 31 5.63 31.29 -14.09
C GLU A 31 4.17 31.13 -14.53
N TRP A 32 3.96 30.73 -15.79
CA TRP A 32 2.63 30.56 -16.38
C TRP A 32 2.07 29.17 -16.13
N GLY A 33 0.74 29.07 -15.96
CA GLY A 33 0.05 27.77 -15.87
C GLY A 33 0.39 26.95 -14.62
N THR A 34 1.08 27.53 -13.64
CA THR A 34 1.48 26.85 -12.39
C THR A 34 0.48 27.01 -11.27
N LEU A 35 -0.52 27.87 -11.43
CA LEU A 35 -1.58 28.05 -10.43
C LEU A 35 -2.58 26.91 -10.55
N SER A 36 -2.94 26.31 -9.43
CA SER A 36 -3.96 25.26 -9.32
C SER A 36 -4.96 25.62 -8.22
N GLU A 37 -6.23 25.25 -8.38
CA GLU A 37 -7.21 25.41 -7.31
C GLU A 37 -6.88 24.47 -6.15
N PHE A 38 -6.66 25.05 -4.98
CA PHE A 38 -6.42 24.35 -3.74
C PHE A 38 -7.64 24.49 -2.83
N ASN A 39 -8.35 23.39 -2.65
CA ASN A 39 -9.38 23.29 -1.62
C ASN A 39 -8.71 22.78 -0.35
N PRO A 40 -8.42 23.64 0.64
CA PRO A 40 -7.90 23.15 1.91
C PRO A 40 -8.90 22.14 2.47
N PRO A 41 -8.43 21.02 3.04
CA PRO A 41 -9.32 20.07 3.69
C PRO A 41 -10.17 20.85 4.69
N LYS A 42 -11.50 20.68 4.64
CA LYS A 42 -12.41 21.31 5.59
C LYS A 42 -11.83 21.06 6.96
N SER A 43 -11.41 22.14 7.65
CA SER A 43 -10.93 22.06 9.02
C SER A 43 -11.89 21.14 9.76
N ARG A 44 -11.41 19.99 10.23
CA ARG A 44 -12.19 19.10 11.08
C ARG A 44 -12.61 19.99 12.22
N ARG A 45 -13.87 20.45 12.20
CA ARG A 45 -14.49 21.09 13.37
C ARG A 45 -14.17 20.14 14.50
N LYS A 46 -13.45 20.62 15.53
CA LYS A 46 -13.33 19.88 16.79
C LYS A 46 -14.74 19.38 17.09
N SER A 47 -14.94 18.07 17.06
CA SER A 47 -16.20 17.48 17.45
C SER A 47 -16.37 17.88 18.91
N ASN A 48 -17.20 18.88 19.17
CA ASN A 48 -17.60 19.22 20.53
C ASN A 48 -18.35 17.99 21.06
N GLY A 49 -17.65 17.11 21.79
CA GLY A 49 -18.28 16.01 22.53
C GLY A 49 -17.74 14.60 22.31
N ALA A 50 -16.70 14.38 21.47
CA ALA A 50 -16.03 13.09 21.53
C ALA A 50 -15.10 13.06 22.76
N PRO A 51 -15.28 12.16 23.74
CA PRO A 51 -14.34 12.02 24.83
C PRO A 51 -12.95 11.72 24.27
N ALA A 52 -11.92 12.32 24.87
CA ALA A 52 -10.55 11.99 24.52
C ALA A 52 -10.34 10.48 24.75
N LYS A 53 -9.79 9.79 23.75
CA LYS A 53 -9.42 8.37 23.90
C LYS A 53 -8.41 8.26 25.04
N GLU A 54 -8.73 7.47 26.06
CA GLU A 54 -7.83 7.24 27.18
C GLU A 54 -6.51 6.61 26.72
N THR A 55 -5.41 7.03 27.32
CA THR A 55 -4.08 6.48 27.07
C THR A 55 -3.88 5.22 27.91
N THR A 56 -3.17 4.24 27.36
CA THR A 56 -2.78 3.02 28.08
C THR A 56 -1.28 3.07 28.38
N GLU A 57 -0.90 2.80 29.63
CA GLU A 57 0.52 2.74 30.02
C GLU A 57 1.20 1.53 29.39
N LEU A 58 2.37 1.71 28.78
CA LEU A 58 3.05 0.67 28.00
C LEU A 58 3.26 -0.63 28.80
N HIS A 59 3.63 -0.54 30.07
CA HIS A 59 3.91 -1.70 30.91
C HIS A 59 2.67 -2.59 31.15
N THR A 60 1.46 -2.03 30.99
CA THR A 60 0.21 -2.77 31.16
C THR A 60 -0.10 -3.68 29.97
N ILE A 61 0.58 -3.50 28.83
CA ILE A 61 0.35 -4.27 27.60
C ILE A 61 1.56 -5.07 27.12
N THR A 62 2.76 -4.82 27.64
CA THR A 62 4.01 -5.52 27.28
C THR A 62 4.01 -7.01 27.61
N HIS A 63 3.06 -7.49 28.43
CA HIS A 63 2.92 -8.89 28.81
C HIS A 63 1.90 -9.67 27.96
N LYS A 64 1.25 -9.04 26.98
CA LYS A 64 0.37 -9.76 26.03
C LYS A 64 1.24 -10.67 25.16
N LYS A 65 1.35 -11.94 25.56
CA LYS A 65 2.05 -12.97 24.80
C LYS A 65 1.25 -13.44 23.60
N ASP A 66 2.02 -13.74 22.56
CA ASP A 66 1.72 -14.52 21.36
C ASP A 66 0.83 -13.83 20.33
N GLN A 67 1.45 -12.88 19.63
CA GLN A 67 1.02 -12.60 18.28
C GLN A 67 1.32 -13.83 17.41
N LYS A 68 0.29 -14.36 16.73
CA LYS A 68 0.43 -15.51 15.82
C LYS A 68 1.44 -15.14 14.70
N ARG A 69 2.49 -15.95 14.57
CA ARG A 69 3.45 -15.88 13.46
C ARG A 69 3.40 -17.17 12.67
N SER A 70 3.41 -17.07 11.34
CA SER A 70 3.63 -18.20 10.44
C SER A 70 5.08 -18.19 9.96
N SER A 71 5.66 -19.36 9.72
CA SER A 71 6.98 -19.44 9.08
C SER A 71 6.86 -19.01 7.62
N SER A 72 7.89 -18.37 7.08
CA SER A 72 8.01 -18.11 5.64
C SER A 72 8.61 -19.30 4.87
N GLY A 73 8.95 -20.40 5.55
CA GLY A 73 9.71 -21.52 5.01
C GLY A 73 11.20 -21.23 4.78
N LEU A 74 11.69 -20.03 5.14
CA LEU A 74 13.07 -19.58 4.96
C LEU A 74 13.61 -19.05 6.29
N SER A 75 14.53 -19.79 6.92
CA SER A 75 15.01 -19.50 8.28
C SER A 75 15.61 -18.09 8.44
N GLU A 76 16.35 -17.60 7.44
CA GLU A 76 16.95 -16.26 7.50
C GLU A 76 15.92 -15.16 7.34
N VAL A 77 14.85 -15.39 6.57
CA VAL A 77 13.73 -14.45 6.48
C VAL A 77 12.98 -14.41 7.80
N ASP A 78 12.66 -15.58 8.36
CA ASP A 78 12.00 -15.69 9.67
C ASP A 78 12.81 -14.97 10.75
N ARG A 79 14.15 -15.12 10.74
CA ARG A 79 15.06 -14.39 11.64
C ARG A 79 14.95 -12.87 11.49
N VAL A 80 14.98 -12.36 10.26
CA VAL A 80 14.86 -10.92 9.98
C VAL A 80 13.49 -10.38 10.42
N LEU A 81 12.43 -11.15 10.24
CA LEU A 81 11.06 -10.77 10.63
C LEU A 81 10.76 -10.94 12.13
N GLY A 82 11.73 -11.41 12.93
CA GLY A 82 11.56 -11.62 14.37
C GLY A 82 10.80 -12.89 14.73
N GLY A 83 11.05 -13.98 13.99
CA GLY A 83 10.48 -15.31 14.20
C GLY A 83 9.39 -15.72 13.21
N GLY A 84 9.23 -15.00 12.10
CA GLY A 84 8.27 -15.31 11.04
C GLY A 84 7.27 -14.19 10.73
N LEU A 85 6.38 -14.46 9.78
CA LEU A 85 5.34 -13.57 9.26
C LEU A 85 4.27 -13.32 10.31
N LEU A 86 4.15 -12.07 10.76
CA LEU A 86 3.16 -11.66 11.76
C LEU A 86 1.76 -11.51 11.13
N THR A 87 0.75 -12.17 11.70
CA THR A 87 -0.64 -12.02 11.23
C THR A 87 -1.13 -10.58 11.37
N GLY A 88 -1.78 -10.06 10.32
CA GLY A 88 -2.30 -8.68 10.28
C GLY A 88 -1.21 -7.61 10.13
N SER A 89 0.01 -8.00 9.75
CA SER A 89 1.09 -7.07 9.41
C SER A 89 1.16 -6.79 7.92
N MET A 90 1.78 -5.67 7.56
CA MET A 90 2.18 -5.33 6.19
C MET A 90 3.70 -5.26 6.14
N ILE A 91 4.30 -5.94 5.17
CA ILE A 91 5.76 -6.02 5.01
C ILE A 91 6.11 -5.45 3.64
N LEU A 92 7.04 -4.50 3.60
CA LEU A 92 7.55 -3.93 2.36
C LEU A 92 8.91 -4.55 2.03
N LEU A 93 9.01 -5.24 0.89
CA LEU A 93 10.26 -5.78 0.38
C LEU A 93 10.92 -4.78 -0.59
N GLY A 94 11.85 -3.98 -0.08
CA GLY A 94 12.59 -2.99 -0.86
C GLY A 94 13.92 -3.50 -1.43
N GLY A 95 14.39 -2.90 -2.52
CA GLY A 95 15.68 -3.22 -3.13
C GLY A 95 15.79 -2.81 -4.59
N GLN A 96 17.01 -2.72 -5.11
CA GLN A 96 17.28 -2.34 -6.51
C GLN A 96 16.56 -3.29 -7.51
N PRO A 97 16.19 -2.82 -8.70
CA PRO A 97 15.74 -3.70 -9.79
C PRO A 97 16.76 -4.83 -10.02
N GLY A 98 16.28 -6.06 -10.24
CA GLY A 98 17.13 -7.22 -10.48
C GLY A 98 17.81 -7.85 -9.25
N ILE A 99 17.68 -7.30 -8.04
CA ILE A 99 18.30 -7.89 -6.82
C ILE A 99 17.64 -9.21 -6.36
N GLY A 100 16.53 -9.61 -6.99
CA GLY A 100 15.82 -10.86 -6.68
C GLY A 100 14.61 -10.74 -5.74
N LYS A 101 13.99 -9.55 -5.61
CA LYS A 101 12.80 -9.34 -4.77
C LYS A 101 11.65 -10.30 -5.10
N SER A 102 11.23 -10.35 -6.37
CA SER A 102 10.17 -11.24 -6.85
C SER A 102 10.52 -12.71 -6.63
N THR A 103 11.79 -13.09 -6.81
CA THR A 103 12.27 -14.44 -6.51
C THR A 103 12.10 -14.79 -5.03
N LEU A 104 12.55 -13.90 -4.15
CA LEU A 104 12.43 -14.08 -2.70
C LEU A 104 10.96 -14.12 -2.27
N ALA A 105 10.13 -13.20 -2.77
CA ALA A 105 8.71 -13.14 -2.48
C ALA A 105 7.98 -14.41 -2.93
N LEU A 106 8.30 -14.93 -4.12
CA LEU A 106 7.73 -16.18 -4.64
C LEU A 106 8.15 -17.40 -3.79
N GLN A 107 9.38 -17.42 -3.26
CA GLN A 107 9.83 -18.47 -2.33
C GLN A 107 9.14 -18.35 -0.96
N ILE A 108 8.96 -17.14 -0.44
CA ILE A 108 8.26 -16.87 0.84
C ILE A 108 6.81 -17.35 0.75
N VAL A 109 6.09 -16.95 -0.31
CA VAL A 109 4.68 -17.30 -0.46
C VAL A 109 4.50 -18.81 -0.63
N ALA A 110 5.43 -19.48 -1.33
CA ALA A 110 5.43 -20.93 -1.48
C ALA A 110 5.77 -21.67 -0.18
N GLY A 111 6.60 -21.07 0.69
CA GLY A 111 7.08 -21.67 1.93
C GLY A 111 6.15 -21.51 3.13
N CYS A 112 5.11 -20.67 3.05
CA CYS A 112 4.28 -20.35 4.21
C CYS A 112 3.36 -21.48 4.69
N GLY A 113 3.08 -22.48 3.84
CA GLY A 113 2.33 -23.68 4.20
C GLY A 113 0.85 -23.46 4.53
N GLU A 114 0.32 -22.26 4.32
CA GLU A 114 -1.10 -21.90 4.42
C GLU A 114 -1.57 -21.37 3.03
N PRO A 115 -2.88 -21.34 2.74
CA PRO A 115 -3.39 -20.77 1.49
C PRO A 115 -2.86 -19.36 1.26
N ALA A 116 -2.34 -19.10 0.08
CA ALA A 116 -1.68 -17.83 -0.25
C ALA A 116 -1.99 -17.38 -1.68
N LEU A 117 -1.94 -16.08 -1.90
CA LEU A 117 -2.19 -15.45 -3.20
C LEU A 117 -1.00 -14.56 -3.57
N TYR A 118 -0.39 -14.84 -4.72
CA TYR A 118 0.63 -14.00 -5.33
C TYR A 118 0.05 -13.26 -6.52
N VAL A 119 -0.07 -11.95 -6.40
CA VAL A 119 -0.54 -11.08 -7.49
C VAL A 119 0.68 -10.42 -8.11
N SER A 120 0.87 -10.64 -9.41
CA SER A 120 1.86 -9.91 -10.20
C SER A 120 1.15 -8.96 -11.15
N ALA A 121 1.52 -7.69 -11.10
CA ALA A 121 1.06 -6.70 -12.08
C ALA A 121 2.10 -6.49 -13.21
N GLU A 122 3.27 -7.14 -13.13
CA GLU A 122 4.37 -7.03 -14.11
C GLU A 122 4.57 -8.29 -14.98
N GLU A 123 4.17 -9.46 -14.50
CA GLU A 123 4.39 -10.76 -15.15
C GLU A 123 3.06 -11.50 -15.35
N SER A 124 2.91 -12.22 -16.46
CA SER A 124 1.77 -13.11 -16.67
C SER A 124 1.86 -14.39 -15.82
N GLU A 125 0.75 -15.10 -15.65
CA GLU A 125 0.71 -16.36 -14.91
C GLU A 125 1.66 -17.42 -15.52
N ASP A 126 1.76 -17.47 -16.84
CA ASP A 126 2.69 -18.37 -17.55
C ASP A 126 4.17 -18.04 -17.23
N GLN A 127 4.51 -16.75 -17.15
CA GLN A 127 5.86 -16.33 -16.79
C GLN A 127 6.18 -16.66 -15.32
N LEU A 128 5.23 -16.45 -14.42
CA LEU A 128 5.35 -16.86 -13.02
C LEU A 128 5.50 -18.38 -12.89
N ALA A 129 4.73 -19.16 -13.65
CA ALA A 129 4.80 -20.62 -13.65
C ALA A 129 6.21 -21.12 -14.04
N LEU A 130 6.82 -20.55 -15.08
CA LEU A 130 8.19 -20.86 -15.48
C LEU A 130 9.22 -20.55 -14.37
N ARG A 131 9.01 -19.47 -13.60
CA ARG A 131 9.88 -19.15 -12.45
C ARG A 131 9.69 -20.14 -11.31
N ALA A 132 8.44 -20.45 -10.98
CA ALA A 132 8.10 -21.42 -9.95
C ALA A 132 8.73 -22.79 -10.25
N GLU A 133 8.67 -23.23 -11.51
CA GLU A 133 9.30 -24.48 -11.96
C GLU A 133 10.82 -24.47 -11.75
N ARG A 134 11.51 -23.39 -12.16
CA ARG A 134 12.96 -23.23 -11.96
C ARG A 134 13.37 -23.22 -10.49
N LEU A 135 12.51 -22.67 -9.63
CA LEU A 135 12.73 -22.63 -8.18
C LEU A 135 12.33 -23.95 -7.49
N GLY A 136 11.75 -24.91 -8.22
CA GLY A 136 11.30 -26.18 -7.66
C GLY A 136 10.08 -26.05 -6.75
N ILE A 137 9.27 -25.00 -6.92
CA ILE A 137 8.08 -24.74 -6.11
C ILE A 137 6.98 -25.72 -6.51
N LYS A 138 6.43 -26.43 -5.51
CA LYS A 138 5.38 -27.46 -5.69
C LYS A 138 4.16 -27.21 -4.80
N SER A 139 3.97 -25.97 -4.33
CA SER A 139 2.87 -25.63 -3.42
C SER A 139 1.53 -25.87 -4.10
N LYS A 140 0.62 -26.56 -3.40
CA LYS A 140 -0.75 -26.80 -3.86
C LYS A 140 -1.72 -25.70 -3.45
N ASP A 141 -1.35 -24.94 -2.42
CA ASP A 141 -2.17 -23.92 -1.80
C ASP A 141 -1.74 -22.49 -2.20
N LEU A 142 -0.85 -22.38 -3.19
CA LEU A 142 -0.41 -21.13 -3.79
C LEU A 142 -1.24 -20.81 -5.03
N HIS A 143 -2.02 -19.74 -4.95
CA HIS A 143 -2.73 -19.15 -6.08
C HIS A 143 -1.90 -18.01 -6.68
N VAL A 144 -1.95 -17.84 -7.99
CA VAL A 144 -1.28 -16.75 -8.71
C VAL A 144 -2.27 -15.98 -9.57
N SER A 145 -2.06 -14.68 -9.76
CA SER A 145 -2.84 -13.84 -10.67
C SER A 145 -1.99 -12.76 -11.30
N GLY A 146 -2.23 -12.49 -12.59
CA GLY A 146 -1.68 -11.36 -13.36
C GLY A 146 -2.50 -10.06 -13.26
N GLU A 147 -3.35 -9.91 -12.25
CA GLU A 147 -4.24 -8.75 -12.07
C GLU A 147 -3.47 -7.51 -11.57
N ASN A 148 -3.85 -6.32 -12.03
CA ASN A 148 -3.23 -5.06 -11.67
C ASN A 148 -4.21 -3.98 -11.17
N GLU A 149 -5.52 -4.22 -11.25
CA GLU A 149 -6.53 -3.36 -10.63
C GLU A 149 -6.84 -3.85 -9.19
N ILE A 150 -6.72 -2.96 -8.19
CA ILE A 150 -6.77 -3.34 -6.78
C ILE A 150 -8.14 -3.85 -6.34
N LEU A 151 -9.25 -3.34 -6.87
CA LEU A 151 -10.59 -3.81 -6.51
C LEU A 151 -10.81 -5.24 -6.99
N ASN A 152 -10.35 -5.59 -8.21
CA ASN A 152 -10.35 -6.94 -8.73
C ASN A 152 -9.48 -7.88 -7.87
N VAL A 153 -8.31 -7.42 -7.42
CA VAL A 153 -7.48 -8.18 -6.47
C VAL A 153 -8.24 -8.44 -5.16
N LEU A 154 -8.97 -7.46 -4.64
CA LEU A 154 -9.77 -7.64 -3.42
C LEU A 154 -10.92 -8.64 -3.62
N GLU A 155 -11.52 -8.70 -4.81
CA GLU A 155 -12.51 -9.73 -5.15
C GLU A 155 -11.87 -11.13 -5.11
N GLN A 156 -10.68 -11.30 -5.69
CA GLN A 156 -9.94 -12.57 -5.63
C GLN A 156 -9.60 -12.96 -4.19
N VAL A 157 -9.18 -12.01 -3.36
CA VAL A 157 -8.92 -12.24 -1.92
C VAL A 157 -10.17 -12.73 -1.21
N SER A 158 -11.36 -12.22 -1.57
CA SER A 158 -12.63 -12.65 -0.96
C SER A 158 -12.99 -14.10 -1.28
N VAL A 159 -12.59 -14.59 -2.46
CA VAL A 159 -12.82 -15.96 -2.93
C VAL A 159 -11.77 -16.92 -2.37
N VAL A 160 -10.48 -16.59 -2.54
CA VAL A 160 -9.35 -17.43 -2.14
C VAL A 160 -9.19 -17.47 -0.62
N LYS A 161 -9.54 -16.38 0.08
CA LYS A 161 -9.34 -16.19 1.53
C LYS A 161 -7.90 -16.53 1.96
N PRO A 162 -6.87 -15.94 1.33
CA PRO A 162 -5.49 -16.26 1.63
C PRO A 162 -5.09 -15.78 3.03
N SER A 163 -4.23 -16.56 3.68
CA SER A 163 -3.51 -16.18 4.90
C SER A 163 -2.38 -15.17 4.64
N LEU A 164 -1.85 -15.19 3.42
CA LEU A 164 -0.77 -14.34 2.94
C LEU A 164 -1.09 -13.86 1.53
N LEU A 165 -1.10 -12.54 1.34
CA LEU A 165 -1.19 -11.87 0.05
C LEU A 165 0.15 -11.23 -0.27
N VAL A 166 0.67 -11.50 -1.47
CA VAL A 166 1.83 -10.81 -2.04
C VAL A 166 1.38 -10.00 -3.24
N ILE A 167 1.86 -8.75 -3.33
CA ILE A 167 1.64 -7.85 -4.47
C ILE A 167 3.02 -7.50 -5.04
N ASP A 168 3.28 -7.91 -6.28
CA ASP A 168 4.52 -7.67 -7.02
C ASP A 168 4.22 -6.98 -8.37
N SER A 169 4.33 -5.68 -8.52
CA SER A 169 4.83 -4.69 -7.58
C SER A 169 3.78 -3.62 -7.31
N ILE A 170 3.88 -2.94 -6.18
CA ILE A 170 2.91 -1.89 -5.80
C ILE A 170 2.89 -0.72 -6.81
N GLN A 171 3.99 -0.52 -7.55
CA GLN A 171 4.13 0.54 -8.53
C GLN A 171 3.21 0.38 -9.74
N THR A 172 2.84 -0.85 -10.06
CA THR A 172 2.03 -1.18 -11.24
C THR A 172 0.56 -1.43 -10.90
N VAL A 173 0.22 -1.44 -9.60
CA VAL A 173 -1.17 -1.54 -9.13
C VAL A 173 -1.85 -0.19 -9.19
N TYR A 174 -3.08 -0.17 -9.72
CA TYR A 174 -3.90 1.03 -9.83
C TYR A 174 -5.28 0.85 -9.20
N ASN A 175 -5.98 1.96 -9.01
CA ASN A 175 -7.37 2.02 -8.58
C ASN A 175 -8.09 3.05 -9.45
N GLU A 176 -9.12 2.63 -10.19
CA GLU A 176 -9.86 3.52 -11.10
C GLU A 176 -10.58 4.67 -10.37
N ASP A 177 -10.96 4.46 -9.11
CA ASP A 177 -11.67 5.46 -8.29
C ASP A 177 -10.75 6.53 -7.69
N LEU A 178 -9.42 6.40 -7.85
CA LEU A 178 -8.43 7.34 -7.35
C LEU A 178 -7.73 8.05 -8.51
N ASP A 179 -7.93 9.37 -8.64
CA ASP A 179 -7.21 10.26 -9.59
C ASP A 179 -5.69 10.39 -9.31
N SER A 180 -5.12 9.50 -8.51
CA SER A 180 -3.70 9.47 -8.17
C SER A 180 -2.94 8.46 -9.02
N LEU A 181 -1.74 8.83 -9.49
CA LEU A 181 -0.89 7.93 -10.26
C LEU A 181 -0.55 6.65 -9.45
N PRO A 182 -0.52 5.48 -10.10
CA PRO A 182 0.00 4.24 -9.52
C PRO A 182 1.36 4.46 -8.84
N GLY A 183 1.49 4.03 -7.58
CA GLY A 183 2.74 4.18 -6.80
C GLY A 183 2.98 5.56 -6.16
N SER A 184 2.01 6.49 -6.17
CA SER A 184 2.10 7.70 -5.34
C SER A 184 1.73 7.39 -3.88
N VAL A 185 2.66 7.65 -2.96
CA VAL A 185 2.51 7.50 -1.49
C VAL A 185 1.98 8.78 -0.88
#